data_AF-A0A947HV68-F1
#
_entry.id   AF-A0A947HV68-F1
#
_cell.length_a   1.000
_cell.length_b   1.000
_cell.length_c   1.000
_cell.angle_alpha   90.00
_cell.angle_beta   90.00
_cell.angle_gamma   90.00
#
_symmetry.space_group_name_H-M   'P 1'
#
loop_
_entity.id
_entity.type
_entity.pdbx_description
1 polymer ?
#
loop_
_entity_poly.entity_id
_entity_poly.type
_entity_poly.pdbx_seq_one_letter_code
_entity_poly.pdbx_strand_id
1 'polypeptide(L)'
;MVEFSSGRWEDGKLLLTPEEAASDWRITSSFTNANGFRSIAINDAAFSFDYFTYVIGPFPGTVSALIAGNSLKPGTTYHIEVEFDNTVDFITPTAGELRNGFALYSTTTFLSVTVVPEPETYVLVLAGLGLVGIAARRKLAK
;
A
#
# COMPACT_ATOMS: atom_id res chain seq x y z
N MET A 1 -10.04 9.42 -5.08
CA MET A 1 -8.65 9.84 -4.73
C MET A 1 -8.22 9.00 -3.55
N VAL A 2 -6.99 8.45 -3.58
CA VAL A 2 -6.44 7.64 -2.49
C VAL A 2 -5.50 8.52 -1.66
N GLU A 3 -5.74 8.56 -0.36
CA GLU A 3 -4.99 9.32 0.63
C GLU A 3 -4.37 8.36 1.64
N PHE A 4 -3.21 8.73 2.16
CA PHE A 4 -2.47 7.99 3.18
C PHE A 4 -2.30 8.90 4.38
N SER A 5 -2.59 8.40 5.58
CA SER A 5 -2.42 9.19 6.82
C SER A 5 -0.96 9.31 7.26
N SER A 6 -0.05 8.60 6.59
CA SER A 6 1.37 8.51 6.89
C SER A 6 2.17 8.26 5.61
N GLY A 7 3.43 8.67 5.62
CA GLY A 7 4.33 8.54 4.49
C GLY A 7 4.08 9.57 3.39
N ARG A 8 4.95 9.54 2.37
CA ARG A 8 4.87 10.41 1.20
C ARG A 8 4.93 9.61 -0.09
N TRP A 9 4.22 10.08 -1.10
CA TRP A 9 4.24 9.45 -2.41
C TRP A 9 5.34 10.09 -3.27
N GLU A 10 6.27 9.28 -3.79
CA GLU A 10 7.40 9.71 -4.62
C GLU A 10 7.74 8.61 -5.64
N ASP A 11 7.83 8.93 -6.94
CA ASP A 11 8.28 8.03 -8.02
C ASP A 11 7.65 6.62 -8.08
N GLY A 12 6.33 6.50 -7.89
CA GLY A 12 5.64 5.21 -7.93
C GLY A 12 5.54 4.53 -6.57
N LYS A 13 6.03 5.16 -5.50
CA LYS A 13 6.29 4.49 -4.22
C LYS A 13 5.75 5.30 -3.06
N LEU A 14 5.29 4.59 -2.03
CA LEU A 14 5.00 5.19 -0.74
C LEU A 14 6.23 5.02 0.14
N LEU A 15 6.88 6.15 0.42
CA LEU A 15 8.04 6.20 1.29
C LEU A 15 7.56 6.43 2.71
N LEU A 16 8.01 5.57 3.63
CA LEU A 16 7.72 5.63 5.05
C LEU A 16 9.04 5.75 5.82
N THR A 17 9.08 6.54 6.88
CA THR A 17 10.15 6.45 7.88
C THR A 17 10.00 5.14 8.68
N PRO A 18 11.03 4.70 9.43
CA PRO A 18 10.91 3.53 10.29
C PRO A 18 9.79 3.69 11.31
N GLU A 19 9.66 4.87 11.92
CA GLU A 19 8.63 5.20 12.90
C GLU A 19 7.21 5.13 12.29
N GLU A 20 7.04 5.70 11.09
CA GLU A 20 5.79 5.66 10.35
C GLU A 20 5.39 4.22 9.97
N ALA A 21 6.34 3.39 9.55
CA ALA A 21 6.09 1.99 9.22
C ALA A 21 5.79 1.13 10.46
N ALA A 22 6.33 1.50 11.62
CA ALA A 22 6.13 0.79 12.89
C ALA A 22 4.79 1.13 13.55
N SER A 23 4.18 2.26 13.18
CA SER A 23 2.91 2.73 13.73
C SER A 23 1.73 2.32 12.87
N ASP A 24 0.54 2.26 13.47
CA ASP A 24 -0.68 2.07 12.71
C ASP A 24 -0.96 3.31 11.85
N TRP A 25 -1.28 3.11 10.57
CA TRP A 25 -1.63 4.18 9.64
C TRP A 25 -2.87 3.81 8.84
N ARG A 26 -3.41 4.76 8.09
CA ARG A 26 -4.65 4.58 7.33
C ARG A 26 -4.47 4.88 5.86
N ILE A 27 -5.09 4.03 5.04
CA ILE A 27 -5.41 4.34 3.65
C ILE A 27 -6.87 4.76 3.58
N THR A 28 -7.16 5.85 2.90
CA THR A 28 -8.51 6.38 2.73
C THR A 28 -8.78 6.60 1.25
N SER A 29 -9.90 6.11 0.75
CA SER A 29 -10.37 6.37 -0.61
C SER A 29 -11.80 6.85 -0.60
N SER A 30 -12.07 7.88 -1.41
CA SER A 30 -13.43 8.40 -1.60
C SER A 30 -13.95 8.05 -3.00
N PHE A 31 -15.17 7.52 -3.03
CA PHE A 31 -15.85 7.07 -4.24
C PHE A 31 -17.13 7.85 -4.45
N THR A 32 -17.29 8.36 -5.67
CA THR A 32 -18.43 9.23 -6.04
C THR A 32 -19.43 8.53 -6.96
N ASN A 33 -19.11 7.38 -7.55
CA ASN A 33 -20.05 6.62 -8.38
C ASN A 33 -20.64 5.44 -7.61
N ALA A 34 -21.96 5.26 -7.73
CA ALA A 34 -22.72 4.22 -7.04
C ALA A 34 -22.69 2.85 -7.76
N ASN A 35 -22.28 2.81 -9.03
CA ASN A 35 -22.40 1.61 -9.85
C ASN A 35 -21.03 1.00 -10.11
N GLY A 36 -20.94 -0.26 -9.71
CA GLY A 36 -19.89 -1.16 -10.13
C GLY A 36 -18.59 -1.05 -9.37
N PHE A 37 -18.57 -0.63 -8.11
CA PHE A 37 -17.42 -0.84 -7.24
C PHE A 37 -17.65 -2.10 -6.39
N ARG A 38 -16.68 -3.02 -6.37
CA ARG A 38 -16.75 -4.26 -5.59
C ARG A 38 -15.87 -4.19 -4.35
N SER A 39 -14.60 -3.90 -4.57
CA SER A 39 -13.61 -3.95 -3.51
C SER A 39 -12.40 -3.08 -3.78
N ILE A 40 -11.69 -2.76 -2.71
CA ILE A 40 -10.32 -2.27 -2.75
C ILE A 40 -9.48 -3.11 -1.79
N ALA A 41 -8.31 -3.54 -2.23
CA ALA A 41 -7.42 -4.38 -1.44
C ALA A 41 -5.95 -3.97 -1.54
N ILE A 42 -5.17 -4.28 -0.49
CA ILE A 42 -3.70 -4.26 -0.51
C ILE A 42 -3.22 -5.68 -0.28
N ASN A 43 -2.51 -6.22 -1.26
CA ASN A 43 -2.06 -7.59 -1.28
C ASN A 43 -0.54 -7.65 -1.36
N ASP A 44 0.06 -8.75 -0.89
CA ASP A 44 1.44 -9.05 -1.28
C ASP A 44 1.56 -9.26 -2.79
N ALA A 45 2.80 -9.24 -3.31
CA ALA A 45 3.04 -9.40 -4.75
C ALA A 45 2.50 -10.73 -5.33
N ALA A 46 2.27 -11.73 -4.48
CA ALA A 46 1.73 -13.03 -4.86
C ALA A 46 0.21 -13.14 -4.70
N PHE A 47 -0.50 -12.07 -4.28
CA PHE A 47 -1.94 -12.09 -3.97
C PHE A 47 -2.35 -13.22 -3.02
N SER A 48 -1.44 -13.62 -2.13
CA SER A 48 -1.61 -14.75 -1.21
C SER A 48 -2.09 -14.30 0.17
N PHE A 49 -1.96 -13.01 0.48
CA PHE A 49 -2.43 -12.45 1.74
C PHE A 49 -2.91 -11.00 1.56
N ASP A 50 -4.13 -10.73 2.02
CA ASP A 50 -4.73 -9.41 2.04
C ASP A 50 -4.35 -8.70 3.35
N TYR A 51 -3.58 -7.62 3.25
CA TYR A 51 -3.26 -6.74 4.38
C TYR A 51 -4.40 -5.74 4.66
N PHE A 52 -5.22 -5.51 3.64
CA PHE A 52 -6.46 -4.76 3.71
C PHE A 52 -7.36 -5.26 2.59
N THR A 53 -8.63 -5.52 2.91
CA THR A 53 -9.69 -5.69 1.91
C THR A 53 -10.95 -5.02 2.43
N TYR A 54 -11.47 -4.07 1.67
CA TYR A 54 -12.82 -3.55 1.87
C TYR A 54 -13.71 -4.10 0.77
N VAL A 55 -14.70 -4.89 1.15
CA VAL A 55 -15.73 -5.42 0.26
C VAL A 55 -17.04 -4.75 0.65
N ILE A 56 -17.60 -3.95 -0.26
CA ILE A 56 -18.96 -3.37 -0.22
C ILE A 56 -19.39 -2.71 1.11
N GLY A 57 -19.57 -1.40 1.09
CA GLY A 57 -20.30 -0.64 2.13
C GLY A 57 -21.08 0.53 1.52
N PRO A 58 -21.53 1.53 2.28
CA PRO A 58 -22.44 2.54 1.75
C PRO A 58 -21.80 3.39 0.65
N PHE A 59 -22.45 3.44 -0.53
CA PHE A 59 -22.04 4.25 -1.68
C PHE A 59 -23.09 5.31 -2.04
N PRO A 60 -22.67 6.50 -2.53
CA PRO A 60 -21.28 7.00 -2.54
C PRO A 60 -20.75 7.23 -1.12
N GLY A 61 -19.43 7.15 -0.92
CA GLY A 61 -18.85 7.19 0.43
C GLY A 61 -17.32 7.22 0.49
N THR A 62 -16.83 7.46 1.70
CA THR A 62 -15.40 7.40 2.04
C THR A 62 -15.12 6.12 2.80
N VAL A 63 -14.13 5.37 2.32
CA VAL A 63 -13.64 4.15 2.95
C VAL A 63 -12.28 4.44 3.54
N SER A 64 -12.06 3.98 4.76
CA SER A 64 -10.76 4.11 5.43
C SER A 64 -10.41 2.83 6.14
N ALA A 65 -9.17 2.38 6.04
CA ALA A 65 -8.71 1.15 6.65
C ALA A 65 -7.43 1.34 7.44
N LEU A 66 -7.35 0.63 8.56
CA LEU A 66 -6.16 0.57 9.38
C LEU A 66 -5.19 -0.43 8.75
N ILE A 67 -3.98 0.02 8.48
CA ILE A 67 -2.84 -0.84 8.21
C ILE A 67 -2.06 -0.94 9.51
N ALA A 68 -2.02 -2.14 10.06
CA ALA A 68 -1.33 -2.37 11.33
C ALA A 68 0.17 -2.07 11.17
N GLY A 69 0.76 -1.44 12.19
CA GLY A 69 2.19 -1.18 12.24
C GLY A 69 2.99 -2.47 12.03
N ASN A 70 4.11 -2.37 11.31
CA ASN A 70 5.00 -3.48 10.94
C ASN A 70 4.37 -4.57 10.06
N SER A 71 3.14 -4.39 9.55
CA SER A 71 2.52 -5.37 8.64
C SER A 71 3.15 -5.36 7.25
N LEU A 72 3.59 -4.20 6.76
CA LEU A 72 4.32 -4.08 5.50
C LEU A 72 5.83 -4.18 5.74
N LYS A 73 6.50 -5.03 4.96
CA LYS A 73 7.93 -5.29 5.04
C LYS A 73 8.71 -4.33 4.13
N PRO A 74 9.75 -3.67 4.65
CA PRO A 74 10.63 -2.83 3.84
C PRO A 74 11.25 -3.62 2.67
N GLY A 75 11.40 -2.98 1.52
CA GLY A 75 11.94 -3.59 0.31
C GLY A 75 10.98 -4.55 -0.42
N THR A 76 9.74 -4.67 0.07
CA THR A 76 8.70 -5.49 -0.58
C THR A 76 7.79 -4.60 -1.41
N THR A 77 7.41 -5.10 -2.59
CA THR A 77 6.37 -4.49 -3.43
C THR A 77 5.02 -5.14 -3.09
N TYR A 78 4.04 -4.30 -2.83
CA TYR A 78 2.65 -4.65 -2.58
C TYR A 78 1.80 -4.19 -3.76
N HIS A 79 0.68 -4.86 -3.96
CA HIS A 79 -0.28 -4.52 -5.01
C HIS A 79 -1.48 -3.84 -4.37
N ILE A 80 -1.87 -2.68 -4.88
CA ILE A 80 -3.15 -2.07 -4.56
C ILE A 80 -4.08 -2.41 -5.70
N GLU A 81 -5.14 -3.13 -5.37
CA GLU A 81 -6.15 -3.57 -6.31
C GLU A 81 -7.45 -2.80 -6.08
N VAL A 82 -8.06 -2.33 -7.16
CA VAL A 82 -9.41 -1.78 -7.15
C VAL A 82 -10.27 -2.58 -8.13
N GLU A 83 -11.27 -3.27 -7.58
CA GLU A 83 -12.18 -4.12 -8.34
C GLU A 83 -13.51 -3.43 -8.60
N PHE A 84 -13.99 -3.59 -9.83
CA PHE A 84 -15.25 -3.06 -10.31
C PHE A 84 -16.16 -4.15 -10.89
N ASP A 85 -17.45 -4.04 -10.60
CA ASP A 85 -18.53 -4.90 -11.07
C ASP A 85 -19.30 -4.22 -12.18
N ASN A 86 -19.15 -4.65 -13.44
CA ASN A 86 -20.13 -4.26 -14.44
C ASN A 86 -21.23 -5.32 -14.50
N THR A 87 -22.47 -4.88 -14.26
CA THR A 87 -23.66 -5.66 -14.63
C THR A 87 -23.79 -5.57 -16.14
N VAL A 88 -23.60 -6.69 -16.84
CA VAL A 88 -23.93 -6.76 -18.26
C VAL A 88 -25.43 -7.06 -18.35
N ASP A 89 -26.22 -6.02 -18.59
CA ASP A 89 -27.62 -6.18 -18.99
C ASP A 89 -27.64 -6.78 -20.40
N PHE A 90 -27.94 -8.07 -20.52
CA PHE A 90 -28.18 -8.65 -21.83
C PHE A 90 -29.46 -8.06 -22.40
N ILE A 91 -29.33 -7.25 -23.45
CA ILE A 91 -30.45 -6.77 -24.25
C ILE A 91 -30.94 -7.97 -25.08
N THR A 92 -31.76 -8.82 -24.46
CA THR A 92 -32.96 -9.51 -24.97
C THR A 92 -33.31 -10.65 -23.99
N PRO A 93 -34.06 -10.40 -22.91
CA PRO A 93 -34.66 -11.48 -22.16
C PRO A 93 -35.84 -12.01 -23.00
N THR A 94 -35.67 -13.15 -23.65
CA THR A 94 -36.85 -14.00 -23.90
C THR A 94 -37.45 -14.31 -22.53
N ALA A 95 -38.76 -14.15 -22.37
CA ALA A 95 -39.44 -14.24 -21.08
C ALA A 95 -39.02 -15.51 -20.31
N GLY A 96 -38.24 -15.35 -19.24
CA GLY A 96 -37.85 -16.45 -18.35
C GLY A 96 -36.40 -16.46 -17.88
N GLU A 97 -35.46 -15.73 -18.50
CA GLU A 97 -34.04 -15.83 -18.15
C GLU A 97 -33.43 -14.47 -17.77
N LEU A 98 -33.41 -14.17 -16.46
CA LEU A 98 -32.48 -13.18 -15.92
C LEU A 98 -31.08 -13.81 -15.88
N ARG A 99 -30.31 -13.69 -16.96
CA ARG A 99 -28.88 -14.02 -16.91
C ARG A 99 -28.11 -12.74 -16.59
N ASN A 100 -27.92 -12.42 -15.31
CA ASN A 100 -26.97 -11.37 -14.94
C ASN A 100 -25.57 -11.85 -15.30
N GLY A 101 -24.99 -11.27 -16.36
CA GLY A 101 -23.60 -11.49 -16.73
C GLY A 101 -22.73 -10.59 -15.86
N PHE A 102 -21.75 -11.17 -15.20
CA PHE A 102 -20.82 -10.45 -14.36
C PHE A 102 -19.47 -10.35 -15.07
N ALA A 103 -19.02 -9.12 -15.34
CA ALA A 103 -17.69 -8.87 -15.87
C ALA A 103 -16.87 -8.13 -14.82
N LEU A 104 -15.85 -8.81 -14.28
CA LEU A 104 -14.87 -8.23 -13.37
C LEU A 104 -13.87 -7.40 -14.16
N TYR A 105 -13.70 -6.15 -13.76
CA TYR A 105 -12.60 -5.32 -14.19
C TYR A 105 -11.79 -4.90 -12.97
N SER A 106 -10.50 -5.20 -12.98
CA SER A 106 -9.56 -4.81 -11.94
C SER A 106 -8.55 -3.82 -12.52
N THR A 107 -8.25 -2.77 -11.77
CA THR A 107 -7.07 -1.95 -12.00
C THR A 107 -6.12 -2.12 -10.83
N THR A 108 -4.86 -2.41 -11.14
CA THR A 108 -3.82 -2.65 -10.14
C THR A 108 -2.76 -1.57 -10.27
N THR A 109 -2.36 -1.00 -9.14
CA THR A 109 -1.17 -0.17 -9.04
C THR A 109 -0.20 -0.77 -8.04
N PHE A 110 1.08 -0.44 -8.17
CA PHE A 110 2.15 -1.00 -7.35
C PHE A 110 2.52 -0.02 -6.24
N LEU A 111 2.76 -0.56 -5.05
CA LEU A 111 3.23 0.16 -3.88
C LEU A 111 4.54 -0.47 -3.43
N SER A 112 5.67 0.22 -3.55
CA SER A 112 6.92 -0.24 -2.94
C SER A 112 7.13 0.48 -1.62
N VAL A 113 7.34 -0.27 -0.54
CA VAL A 113 7.65 0.28 0.79
C VAL A 113 9.15 0.29 0.98
N THR A 114 9.72 1.47 1.22
CA THR A 114 11.12 1.60 1.58
C THR A 114 11.24 2.39 2.86
N VAL A 115 12.04 1.89 3.80
CA VAL A 115 12.37 2.60 5.03
C VAL A 115 13.54 3.53 4.74
N VAL A 116 13.33 4.83 4.94
CA VAL A 116 14.40 5.83 4.86
C VAL A 116 15.10 5.88 6.22
N PRO A 117 16.39 5.51 6.33
CA PRO A 117 17.08 5.61 7.61
C PRO A 117 17.05 7.04 8.14
N GLU A 118 16.84 7.19 9.44
CA GLU A 118 16.83 8.50 10.07
C GLU A 118 18.20 9.18 9.92
N PRO A 119 18.26 10.53 9.87
CA PRO A 119 19.52 11.27 9.78
C PRO A 119 20.54 10.85 10.85
N GLU A 120 20.04 10.51 12.04
CA GLU A 120 20.80 10.06 13.20
C GLU A 120 21.51 8.73 12.97
N THR A 121 20.89 7.82 12.20
CA THR A 121 21.50 6.53 11.85
C THR A 121 22.74 6.75 10.99
N TYR A 122 22.70 7.71 10.06
CA TYR A 122 23.89 8.09 9.28
C TYR A 122 24.97 8.71 10.16
N VAL A 123 24.58 9.56 11.12
CA VAL A 123 25.52 10.14 12.09
C VAL A 123 26.19 9.05 12.93
N LEU A 124 25.44 8.05 13.40
CA LEU A 124 25.98 6.92 14.16
C LEU A 124 26.96 6.08 13.34
N VAL A 125 26.63 5.79 12.08
CA VAL A 125 27.53 5.07 11.16
C VAL A 125 28.82 5.87 10.93
N LEU A 126 28.71 7.17 10.68
CA LEU A 126 29.87 8.05 10.50
C LEU A 126 30.71 8.17 11.78
N ALA A 127 30.07 8.26 12.94
CA ALA A 127 30.75 8.26 14.23
C ALA A 127 31.51 6.93 14.45
N GLY A 128 30.87 5.79 14.15
CA GLY A 128 31.50 4.47 14.19
C GLY A 128 32.73 4.37 13.26
N LEU A 129 32.59 4.83 12.02
CA LEU A 129 33.69 4.90 11.05
C LEU A 129 34.83 5.82 11.54
N GLY A 130 34.48 6.95 12.14
CA GLY A 130 35.46 7.88 12.74
C GLY A 130 36.25 7.23 13.87
N LEU A 131 35.58 6.48 14.76
CA LEU A 131 36.23 5.74 15.86
C LEU A 131 37.18 4.65 15.32
N VAL A 132 36.76 3.91 14.29
CA VAL A 132 37.62 2.92 13.62
C VAL A 132 38.85 3.59 12.99
N GLY A 133 38.67 4.72 12.32
CA GLY A 133 39.76 5.50 11.74
C GLY A 133 40.77 5.98 12.80
N ILE A 134 40.28 6.47 13.94
CA ILE A 134 41.14 6.87 15.07
C ILE A 134 41.89 5.66 15.64
N ALA A 135 41.23 4.52 15.83
CA ALA A 135 41.86 3.31 16.34
C ALA A 135 42.93 2.77 15.38
N ALA A 136 42.67 2.79 14.07
CA ALA A 136 43.63 2.42 13.04
C ALA A 136 44.85 3.35 13.03
N ARG A 137 44.64 4.67 13.15
CA ARG A 137 45.75 5.65 13.25
C ARG A 137 46.64 5.39 14.46
N ARG A 138 46.07 5.01 15.61
CA ARG A 138 46.84 4.67 16.82
C ARG A 138 47.67 3.40 16.66
N LYS A 139 47.23 2.45 15.83
CA LYS A 139 47.99 1.24 15.51
C LYS A 139 49.16 1.51 14.56
N LEU A 140 49.02 2.46 13.63
CA LEU A 140 50.07 2.83 12.67
C LEU A 140 51.14 3.77 13.27
N ALA A 141 50.82 4.46 14.37
CA ALA A 141 51.74 5.34 15.08
C ALA A 141 52.56 4.63 16.18
N LYS A 142 52.40 3.32 16.32
CA LYS A 142 53.23 2.42 17.13
C LYS A 142 54.12 1.60 16.20
#